data_AF-A0A3R6ZE68-F1
#
_entry.id   AF-A0A3R6ZE68-F1
#
_cell.length_a   1.000
_cell.length_b   1.000
_cell.length_c   1.000
_cell.angle_alpha   90.00
_cell.angle_beta   90.00
_cell.angle_gamma   90.00
#
_symmetry.space_group_name_H-M   'P 1'
#
loop_
_entity.id
_entity.type
_entity.pdbx_description
1 polymer ?
#
loop_
_entity_poly.entity_id
_entity_poly.type
_entity_poly.pdbx_seq_one_letter_code
_entity_poly.pdbx_strand_id
1 'polypeptide(L)'
;CADTEADKDGYEYFDIRKSVEGAPWFEAALTVQTPATKKKNRYRDVVPFEKTRVRLRAPLSSCPAGDYINANYIWNDQYIACCAPPPSAIEDFWSMVWHDNVHVILMLTNFVEREMLKADMYWVAKGRAVDVGNFTVELQHEEESALHRLHNLTSYVVANIEWLANTSRRVYHVQLNTWPDHGVLQDFAVIKPMLCLVHGLNSLPDRTATEADGVAGGRPVVVHCRYPLPTCPTLHGSYLHLVSAGIGRSGTFIAIDIILRQLRAVSTTSDDQLHDALDVRGIVHRIRSERPGMVQTAAHLRT
;
A
#
# COMPACT_ATOMS: atom_id res chain seq x y z
N CYS A 1 7.45 -4.99 38.57
CA CYS A 1 7.15 -3.68 37.95
C CYS A 1 7.45 -3.71 36.46
N ALA A 2 6.80 -4.59 35.69
CA ALA A 2 6.98 -4.69 34.23
C ALA A 2 5.67 -4.43 33.45
N ASP A 3 4.62 -3.93 34.12
CA ASP A 3 3.23 -3.88 33.64
C ASP A 3 2.76 -2.48 33.19
N THR A 4 3.63 -1.56 32.72
CA THR A 4 3.21 -0.15 32.58
C THR A 4 3.29 0.50 31.20
N GLU A 5 4.00 -0.07 30.22
CA GLU A 5 4.10 0.51 28.85
C GLU A 5 3.44 -0.38 27.80
N ALA A 6 3.70 -1.69 27.81
CA ALA A 6 3.07 -2.64 26.89
C ALA A 6 1.54 -2.65 26.99
N ASP A 7 1.01 -2.44 28.21
CA ASP A 7 -0.42 -2.29 28.47
C ASP A 7 -0.96 -0.98 27.91
N LYS A 8 -0.24 0.14 28.09
CA LYS A 8 -0.67 1.46 27.58
C LYS A 8 -0.76 1.49 26.05
N ASP A 9 0.23 0.94 25.36
CA ASP A 9 0.21 0.88 23.89
C ASP A 9 -0.88 -0.07 23.38
N GLY A 10 -1.15 -1.12 24.14
CA GLY A 10 -2.32 -1.99 23.93
C GLY A 10 -3.60 -1.18 24.00
N TYR A 11 -3.83 -0.46 25.10
CA TYR A 11 -5.01 0.39 25.29
C TYR A 11 -5.13 1.46 24.20
N GLU A 12 -4.06 2.15 23.86
CA GLU A 12 -4.06 3.18 22.82
C GLU A 12 -4.45 2.59 21.44
N TYR A 13 -3.82 1.48 21.05
CA TYR A 13 -4.19 0.78 19.82
C TYR A 13 -5.67 0.37 19.80
N PHE A 14 -6.17 -0.19 20.90
CA PHE A 14 -7.56 -0.61 21.02
C PHE A 14 -8.52 0.57 20.95
N ASP A 15 -8.18 1.71 21.56
CA ASP A 15 -8.99 2.93 21.51
C ASP A 15 -9.07 3.51 20.10
N ILE A 16 -7.94 3.60 19.38
CA ILE A 16 -7.91 4.08 17.98
C ILE A 16 -8.75 3.16 17.09
N ARG A 17 -8.59 1.85 17.23
CA ARG A 17 -9.40 0.87 16.48
C ARG A 17 -10.88 1.02 16.82
N LYS A 18 -11.23 1.18 18.10
CA LYS A 18 -12.62 1.31 18.52
C LYS A 18 -13.24 2.61 18.04
N SER A 19 -12.49 3.70 17.95
CA SER A 19 -13.01 4.99 17.48
C SER A 19 -13.32 5.03 15.99
N VAL A 20 -12.73 4.12 15.19
CA VAL A 20 -13.00 3.98 13.76
C VAL A 20 -13.87 2.77 13.49
N GLU A 21 -13.35 1.55 13.68
CA GLU A 21 -14.06 0.29 13.39
C GLU A 21 -15.23 0.01 14.34
N GLY A 22 -15.24 0.61 15.53
CA GLY A 22 -16.37 0.53 16.47
C GLY A 22 -17.41 1.65 16.29
N ALA A 23 -17.20 2.57 15.35
CA ALA A 23 -18.08 3.72 15.19
C ALA A 23 -19.39 3.35 14.47
N PRO A 24 -20.54 3.99 14.81
CA PRO A 24 -21.83 3.69 14.18
C PRO A 24 -21.86 3.91 12.66
N TRP A 25 -20.97 4.76 12.14
CA TRP A 25 -20.88 5.09 10.71
C TRP A 25 -20.00 4.13 9.91
N PHE A 26 -19.24 3.24 10.57
CA PHE A 26 -18.19 2.44 9.93
C PHE A 26 -18.72 1.58 8.77
N GLU A 27 -19.73 0.76 9.02
CA GLU A 27 -20.33 -0.13 8.01
C GLU A 27 -20.94 0.66 6.84
N ALA A 28 -21.57 1.80 7.13
CA ALA A 28 -22.17 2.67 6.12
C ALA A 28 -21.14 3.39 5.24
N ALA A 29 -19.89 3.53 5.72
CA ALA A 29 -18.81 4.15 4.97
C ALA A 29 -18.10 3.18 4.00
N LEU A 30 -18.28 1.86 4.16
CA LEU A 30 -17.68 0.85 3.29
C LEU A 30 -18.29 0.89 1.88
N THR A 31 -17.45 0.60 0.88
CA THR A 31 -17.91 0.48 -0.51
C THR A 31 -18.89 -0.69 -0.65
N VAL A 32 -20.09 -0.42 -1.19
CA VAL A 32 -21.12 -1.44 -1.43
C VAL A 32 -20.58 -2.55 -2.33
N GLN A 33 -20.76 -3.80 -1.90
CA GLN A 33 -20.19 -4.96 -2.58
C GLN A 33 -21.22 -5.73 -3.42
N THR A 34 -20.94 -5.88 -4.72
CA THR A 34 -21.70 -6.74 -5.64
C THR A 34 -20.98 -8.08 -5.83
N PRO A 35 -21.61 -9.11 -6.44
CA PRO A 35 -20.92 -10.34 -6.81
C PRO A 35 -19.67 -10.11 -7.70
N ALA A 36 -19.67 -9.05 -8.50
CA ALA A 36 -18.55 -8.69 -9.36
C ALA A 36 -17.40 -8.04 -8.57
N THR A 37 -17.68 -7.06 -7.71
CA THR A 37 -16.65 -6.38 -6.89
C THR A 37 -16.04 -7.33 -5.85
N LYS A 38 -16.84 -8.26 -5.30
CA LYS A 38 -16.33 -9.28 -4.36
C LYS A 38 -15.22 -10.14 -4.98
N LYS A 39 -15.30 -10.44 -6.29
CA LYS A 39 -14.26 -11.20 -7.00
C LYS A 39 -12.96 -10.41 -7.17
N LYS A 40 -13.00 -9.08 -7.09
CA LYS A 40 -11.83 -8.18 -7.16
C LYS A 40 -11.16 -8.03 -5.79
N ASN A 41 -11.79 -8.49 -4.71
CA ASN A 41 -11.22 -8.47 -3.37
C ASN A 41 -10.43 -9.74 -3.09
N ARG A 42 -9.20 -9.58 -2.61
CA ARG A 42 -8.41 -10.70 -2.11
C ARG A 42 -8.96 -11.28 -0.80
N TYR A 43 -9.57 -10.42 0.03
CA TYR A 43 -10.15 -10.78 1.33
C TYR A 43 -11.58 -10.26 1.43
N ARG A 44 -12.48 -11.06 1.99
CA ARG A 44 -13.91 -10.73 2.07
C ARG A 44 -14.18 -9.58 3.06
N ASP A 45 -13.39 -9.50 4.11
CA ASP A 45 -13.51 -8.58 5.24
C ASP A 45 -12.67 -7.31 5.08
N VAL A 46 -11.96 -7.16 3.95
CA VAL A 46 -11.15 -5.98 3.68
C VAL A 46 -11.75 -5.26 2.48
N VAL A 47 -12.57 -4.26 2.79
CA VAL A 47 -13.33 -3.47 1.82
C VAL A 47 -12.89 -2.01 1.96
N PRO A 48 -12.62 -1.28 0.86
CA PRO A 48 -12.24 0.13 0.93
C PRO A 48 -13.41 1.01 1.39
N PHE A 49 -13.11 2.11 2.08
CA PHE A 49 -14.11 3.15 2.30
C PHE A 49 -14.49 3.83 0.98
N GLU A 50 -15.78 4.07 0.75
CA GLU A 50 -16.30 4.63 -0.50
C GLU A 50 -15.79 6.05 -0.77
N LYS A 51 -15.63 6.85 0.29
CA LYS A 51 -15.24 8.26 0.19
C LYS A 51 -13.83 8.45 -0.38
N THR A 52 -12.91 7.55 -0.04
CA THR A 52 -11.49 7.67 -0.33
C THR A 52 -11.01 6.59 -1.30
N ARG A 53 -11.91 5.73 -1.81
CA ARG A 53 -11.50 4.68 -2.73
C ARG A 53 -10.97 5.26 -4.03
N VAL A 54 -10.01 4.56 -4.61
CA VAL A 54 -9.59 4.83 -5.98
C VAL A 54 -10.71 4.38 -6.94
N ARG A 55 -10.96 5.20 -7.96
CA ARG A 55 -11.97 4.93 -9.00
C ARG A 55 -11.25 4.79 -10.34
N LEU A 56 -11.42 3.65 -10.99
CA LEU A 56 -10.82 3.42 -12.31
C LEU A 56 -11.46 4.36 -13.34
N ARG A 57 -10.63 5.12 -14.07
CA ARG A 57 -11.09 6.13 -15.05
C ARG A 57 -11.53 5.54 -16.38
N ALA A 58 -10.99 4.38 -16.74
CA ALA A 58 -11.34 3.63 -17.94
C ALA A 58 -11.76 2.21 -17.55
N PRO A 59 -12.90 2.04 -16.85
CA PRO A 59 -13.43 0.71 -16.67
C PRO A 59 -13.74 0.16 -18.06
N LEU A 60 -13.25 -1.05 -18.40
CA LEU A 60 -13.66 -1.72 -19.63
C LEU A 60 -15.18 -1.64 -19.72
N SER A 61 -15.72 -1.17 -20.84
CA SER A 61 -17.16 -0.91 -21.03
C SER A 61 -18.05 -2.14 -20.76
N SER A 62 -17.46 -3.33 -20.65
CA SER A 62 -18.06 -4.61 -20.32
C SER A 62 -17.79 -5.12 -18.89
N CYS A 63 -17.01 -4.42 -18.05
CA CYS A 63 -16.62 -4.88 -16.72
C CYS A 63 -17.80 -4.80 -15.73
N PRO A 64 -18.33 -5.94 -15.22
CA PRO A 64 -19.46 -5.93 -14.30
C PRO A 64 -19.13 -5.32 -12.92
N ALA A 65 -17.85 -5.11 -12.62
CA ALA A 65 -17.38 -4.46 -11.40
C ALA A 65 -17.32 -2.93 -11.51
N GLY A 66 -17.56 -2.36 -12.71
CA GLY A 66 -17.54 -0.91 -12.92
C GLY A 66 -16.16 -0.29 -12.63
N ASP A 67 -16.16 0.84 -11.92
CA ASP A 67 -14.96 1.61 -11.55
C ASP A 67 -14.19 1.06 -10.33
N TYR A 68 -14.52 -0.15 -9.88
CA TYR A 68 -14.07 -0.69 -8.60
C TYR A 68 -12.66 -1.27 -8.64
N ILE A 69 -11.82 -0.81 -7.71
CA ILE A 69 -10.59 -1.47 -7.28
C ILE A 69 -10.47 -1.39 -5.75
N ASN A 70 -9.91 -2.41 -5.11
CA ASN A 70 -9.70 -2.42 -3.66
C ASN A 70 -8.45 -1.60 -3.28
N ALA A 71 -8.59 -0.28 -3.32
CA ALA A 71 -7.54 0.68 -3.00
C ALA A 71 -8.15 1.97 -2.44
N ASN A 72 -7.39 2.67 -1.59
CA ASN A 72 -7.77 3.99 -1.06
C ASN A 72 -6.61 4.97 -1.21
N TYR A 73 -6.93 6.22 -1.53
CA TYR A 73 -5.98 7.31 -1.35
C TYR A 73 -5.77 7.59 0.13
N ILE A 74 -4.52 7.86 0.49
CA ILE A 74 -4.10 8.14 1.87
C ILE A 74 -3.34 9.46 1.89
N TRP A 75 -3.64 10.28 2.89
CA TRP A 75 -2.92 11.49 3.23
C TRP A 75 -2.82 12.49 2.07
N ASN A 76 -3.96 13.04 1.64
CA ASN A 76 -4.06 14.00 0.53
C ASN A 76 -3.49 13.42 -0.77
N ASP A 77 -3.87 12.19 -1.10
CA ASP A 77 -3.51 11.47 -2.33
C ASP A 77 -1.99 11.31 -2.53
N GLN A 78 -1.20 11.37 -1.45
CA GLN A 78 0.24 11.13 -1.49
C GLN A 78 0.57 9.63 -1.61
N TYR A 79 -0.35 8.77 -1.17
CA TYR A 79 -0.23 7.33 -1.33
C TYR A 79 -1.52 6.72 -1.83
N ILE A 80 -1.39 5.56 -2.46
CA ILE A 80 -2.49 4.64 -2.69
C ILE A 80 -2.21 3.37 -1.90
N ALA A 81 -3.04 3.06 -0.90
CA ALA A 81 -2.93 1.83 -0.13
C ALA A 81 -3.90 0.77 -0.69
N CYS A 82 -3.37 -0.40 -1.05
CA CYS A 82 -4.17 -1.48 -1.63
C CYS A 82 -3.68 -2.87 -1.22
N CYS A 83 -4.51 -3.90 -1.44
CA CYS A 83 -4.07 -5.29 -1.34
C CYS A 83 -3.19 -5.65 -2.54
N ALA A 84 -2.30 -6.63 -2.38
CA ALA A 84 -1.71 -7.31 -3.55
C ALA A 84 -2.84 -7.77 -4.50
N PRO A 85 -2.83 -7.42 -5.80
CA PRO A 85 -3.96 -7.66 -6.68
C PRO A 85 -4.19 -9.16 -6.88
N PRO A 86 -5.41 -9.71 -6.68
CA PRO A 86 -5.73 -11.08 -7.12
C PRO A 86 -5.71 -11.17 -8.65
N PRO A 87 -5.64 -12.37 -9.25
CA PRO A 87 -5.60 -12.53 -10.71
C PRO A 87 -6.73 -11.79 -11.43
N SER A 88 -7.91 -11.75 -10.82
CA SER A 88 -9.10 -11.05 -11.31
C SER A 88 -8.97 -9.52 -11.36
N ALA A 89 -7.97 -8.92 -10.70
CA ALA A 89 -7.78 -7.47 -10.57
C ALA A 89 -6.38 -7.00 -11.01
N ILE A 90 -5.57 -7.85 -11.64
CA ILE A 90 -4.23 -7.48 -12.13
C ILE A 90 -4.33 -6.38 -13.20
N GLU A 91 -5.30 -6.49 -14.10
CA GLU A 91 -5.56 -5.47 -15.12
C GLU A 91 -6.00 -4.14 -14.50
N ASP A 92 -6.95 -4.18 -13.55
CA ASP A 92 -7.40 -3.00 -12.81
C ASP A 92 -6.24 -2.31 -12.09
N PHE A 93 -5.30 -3.09 -11.53
CA PHE A 93 -4.13 -2.57 -10.85
C PHE A 93 -3.21 -1.78 -11.79
N TRP A 94 -2.93 -2.29 -12.99
CA TRP A 94 -2.12 -1.55 -13.96
C TRP A 94 -2.87 -0.35 -14.56
N SER A 95 -4.18 -0.45 -14.73
CA SER A 95 -5.04 0.68 -15.08
C SER A 95 -4.95 1.80 -14.04
N MET A 96 -5.01 1.46 -12.75
CA MET A 96 -4.80 2.40 -11.65
C MET A 96 -3.40 3.02 -11.72
N VAL A 97 -2.34 2.20 -11.80
CA VAL A 97 -0.95 2.67 -11.87
C VAL A 97 -0.75 3.69 -13.00
N TRP A 98 -1.32 3.41 -14.18
CA TRP A 98 -1.24 4.30 -15.33
C TRP A 98 -2.02 5.60 -15.12
N HIS A 99 -3.31 5.52 -14.77
CA HIS A 99 -4.18 6.69 -14.72
C HIS A 99 -3.94 7.59 -13.50
N ASP A 100 -3.44 7.04 -12.40
CA ASP A 100 -3.04 7.78 -11.19
C ASP A 100 -1.59 8.27 -11.24
N ASN A 101 -0.92 8.15 -12.39
CA ASN A 101 0.44 8.66 -12.60
C ASN A 101 1.47 8.12 -11.59
N VAL A 102 1.32 6.84 -11.22
CA VAL A 102 2.16 6.17 -10.22
C VAL A 102 3.54 5.90 -10.82
N HIS A 103 4.57 6.43 -10.17
CA HIS A 103 5.96 6.19 -10.54
C HIS A 103 6.61 5.10 -9.69
N VAL A 104 6.14 4.91 -8.46
CA VAL A 104 6.72 3.96 -7.51
C VAL A 104 5.64 3.06 -6.92
N ILE A 105 5.87 1.76 -7.03
CA ILE A 105 5.14 0.70 -6.34
C ILE A 105 6.05 0.17 -5.22
N LEU A 106 5.59 0.25 -3.99
CA LEU A 106 6.25 -0.30 -2.82
C LEU A 106 5.52 -1.58 -2.38
N MET A 107 6.20 -2.72 -2.56
CA MET A 107 5.72 -4.03 -2.15
C MET A 107 6.41 -4.47 -0.86
N LEU A 108 5.66 -4.51 0.24
CA LEU A 108 6.19 -4.85 1.56
C LEU A 108 5.97 -6.33 1.90
N THR A 109 6.10 -7.26 0.95
CA THR A 109 5.93 -8.72 1.18
C THR A 109 6.72 -9.54 0.15
N ASN A 110 7.11 -10.77 0.50
CA ASN A 110 7.63 -11.73 -0.47
C ASN A 110 6.49 -12.42 -1.23
N PHE A 111 6.80 -13.13 -2.32
CA PHE A 111 5.81 -13.91 -3.07
C PHE A 111 5.36 -15.19 -2.37
N VAL A 112 6.29 -15.84 -1.68
CA VAL A 112 6.06 -17.04 -0.91
C VAL A 112 6.73 -16.82 0.44
N GLU A 113 5.95 -16.91 1.51
CA GLU A 113 6.50 -16.94 2.87
C GLU A 113 5.90 -18.16 3.56
N ARG A 114 6.79 -19.03 4.09
CA ARG A 114 6.42 -20.29 4.74
C ARG A 114 5.49 -21.14 3.86
N GLU A 115 5.91 -21.37 2.61
CA GLU A 115 5.22 -22.24 1.61
C GLU A 115 3.83 -21.76 1.16
N MET A 116 3.41 -20.58 1.60
CA MET A 116 2.09 -20.02 1.28
C MET A 116 2.23 -18.86 0.29
N LEU A 117 1.60 -18.98 -0.88
CA LEU A 117 1.56 -17.92 -1.91
C LEU A 117 0.95 -16.64 -1.34
N LYS A 118 1.71 -15.53 -1.38
CA LYS A 118 1.42 -14.19 -0.82
C LYS A 118 1.18 -13.10 -1.85
N ALA A 119 1.64 -13.29 -3.06
CA ALA A 119 1.30 -12.38 -4.14
C ALA A 119 1.22 -13.22 -5.38
N ASP A 120 0.18 -12.96 -6.16
CA ASP A 120 0.22 -13.36 -7.54
C ASP A 120 1.21 -12.45 -8.25
N MET A 121 2.02 -13.02 -9.11
CA MET A 121 2.96 -12.24 -9.90
C MET A 121 2.15 -11.40 -10.89
N TYR A 122 2.03 -10.11 -10.62
CA TYR A 122 1.32 -9.17 -11.50
C TYR A 122 2.26 -8.51 -12.52
N TRP A 123 3.47 -9.05 -12.68
CA TRP A 123 4.45 -8.69 -13.69
C TRP A 123 5.08 -9.95 -14.28
N VAL A 124 5.95 -9.82 -15.28
CA VAL A 124 6.66 -10.96 -15.89
C VAL A 124 8.14 -10.98 -15.60
N ALA A 125 8.70 -12.20 -15.67
CA ALA A 125 10.12 -12.47 -15.57
C ALA A 125 10.90 -11.77 -16.69
N LYS A 126 12.18 -11.51 -16.40
CA LYS A 126 13.12 -10.73 -17.22
C LYS A 126 13.09 -11.09 -18.71
N GLY A 127 13.06 -10.05 -19.57
CA GLY A 127 13.14 -10.18 -21.03
C GLY A 127 11.82 -10.53 -21.72
N ARG A 128 10.68 -10.39 -21.04
CA ARG A 128 9.35 -10.54 -21.64
C ARG A 128 8.53 -9.27 -21.41
N ALA A 129 7.84 -8.85 -22.46
CA ALA A 129 6.70 -7.95 -22.36
C ALA A 129 5.44 -8.81 -22.23
N VAL A 130 4.49 -8.38 -21.40
CA VAL A 130 3.17 -9.02 -21.32
C VAL A 130 2.07 -8.00 -21.44
N ASP A 131 1.10 -8.35 -22.27
CA ASP A 131 -0.14 -7.61 -22.41
C ASP A 131 -1.06 -7.96 -21.25
N VAL A 132 -1.41 -6.93 -20.48
CA VAL A 132 -2.37 -6.96 -19.40
C VAL A 132 -3.50 -6.01 -19.76
N GLY A 133 -4.56 -6.55 -20.35
CA GLY A 133 -5.65 -5.74 -20.89
C GLY A 133 -5.13 -4.77 -21.95
N ASN A 134 -5.32 -3.48 -21.69
CA ASN A 134 -4.92 -2.40 -22.59
C ASN A 134 -3.47 -1.90 -22.38
N PHE A 135 -2.68 -2.61 -21.57
CA PHE A 135 -1.32 -2.22 -21.23
C PHE A 135 -0.32 -3.29 -21.61
N THR A 136 0.83 -2.91 -22.14
CA THR A 136 2.01 -3.78 -22.22
C THR A 136 2.95 -3.43 -21.07
N VAL A 137 3.29 -4.42 -20.26
CA VAL A 137 4.24 -4.29 -19.15
C VAL A 137 5.51 -5.06 -19.47
N GLU A 138 6.63 -4.36 -19.53
CA GLU A 138 7.95 -4.94 -19.84
C GLU A 138 8.94 -4.69 -18.70
N LEU A 139 9.56 -5.74 -18.20
CA LEU A 139 10.64 -5.63 -17.22
C LEU A 139 11.94 -5.21 -17.91
N GLN A 140 12.41 -3.99 -17.61
CA GLN A 140 13.61 -3.41 -18.20
C GLN A 140 14.87 -3.67 -17.36
N HIS A 141 14.75 -3.58 -16.04
CA HIS A 141 15.88 -3.73 -15.12
C HIS A 141 15.45 -4.43 -13.85
N GLU A 142 16.33 -5.27 -13.32
CA GLU A 142 16.17 -5.98 -12.06
C GLU A 142 17.52 -5.99 -11.36
N GLU A 143 17.54 -5.46 -10.14
CA GLU A 143 18.69 -5.36 -9.27
C GLU A 143 18.31 -5.85 -7.87
N GLU A 144 19.13 -6.75 -7.33
CA GLU A 144 19.04 -7.17 -5.94
C GLU A 144 20.04 -6.35 -5.13
N SER A 145 19.59 -5.77 -4.00
CA SER A 145 20.45 -4.99 -3.13
C SER A 145 21.65 -5.80 -2.64
N ALA A 146 22.86 -5.35 -2.99
CA ALA A 146 24.10 -5.94 -2.52
C ALA A 146 24.26 -5.83 -0.99
N LEU A 147 23.64 -4.83 -0.36
CA LEU A 147 23.64 -4.67 1.09
C LEU A 147 22.54 -5.55 1.70
N HIS A 148 22.95 -6.63 2.36
CA HIS A 148 22.14 -7.58 3.16
C HIS A 148 20.90 -8.20 2.46
N ARG A 149 20.77 -8.14 1.12
CA ARG A 149 19.58 -8.62 0.38
C ARG A 149 18.26 -8.08 0.95
N LEU A 150 18.28 -6.82 1.38
CA LEU A 150 17.14 -6.19 2.08
C LEU A 150 15.95 -5.99 1.15
N HIS A 151 16.21 -5.61 -0.09
CA HIS A 151 15.20 -5.29 -1.09
C HIS A 151 15.61 -5.74 -2.49
N ASN A 152 14.60 -5.96 -3.32
CA ASN A 152 14.74 -6.06 -4.77
C ASN A 152 14.21 -4.76 -5.39
N LEU A 153 14.96 -4.20 -6.35
CA LEU A 153 14.53 -3.09 -7.17
C LEU A 153 14.31 -3.59 -8.59
N THR A 154 13.08 -3.47 -9.07
CA THR A 154 12.75 -3.72 -10.48
C THR A 154 12.23 -2.43 -11.12
N SER A 155 12.51 -2.25 -12.41
CA SER A 155 11.92 -1.14 -13.17
C SER A 155 11.24 -1.69 -14.41
N TYR A 156 9.99 -1.28 -14.59
CA TYR A 156 9.14 -1.66 -15.70
C TYR A 156 8.96 -0.47 -16.64
N VAL A 157 8.82 -0.76 -17.92
CA VAL A 157 8.20 0.14 -18.87
C VAL A 157 6.77 -0.34 -19.06
N VAL A 158 5.83 0.56 -18.80
CA VAL A 158 4.40 0.34 -19.02
C VAL A 158 4.01 1.18 -20.23
N ALA A 159 3.38 0.58 -21.22
CA ALA A 159 2.86 1.27 -22.39
C ALA A 159 1.35 1.02 -22.50
N ASN A 160 0.58 2.05 -22.82
CA ASN A 160 -0.85 1.88 -23.12
C ASN A 160 -1.00 1.56 -24.62
N ILE A 161 -1.62 0.42 -24.94
CA ILE A 161 -1.72 -0.12 -26.30
C ILE A 161 -2.83 0.57 -27.11
N GLU A 162 -3.87 1.08 -26.43
CA GLU A 162 -4.99 1.78 -27.09
C GLU A 162 -4.65 3.22 -27.45
N TRP A 163 -3.70 3.83 -26.74
CA TRP A 163 -3.21 5.16 -27.06
C TRP A 163 -2.32 5.09 -28.31
N LEU A 164 -2.82 5.64 -29.43
CA LEU A 164 -2.09 5.80 -30.69
C LEU A 164 -0.82 6.67 -30.56
N ALA A 165 -0.72 7.44 -29.49
CA ALA A 165 0.52 8.10 -29.11
C ALA A 165 1.41 7.05 -28.46
N ASN A 166 2.61 6.83 -28.97
CA ASN A 166 3.65 5.92 -28.47
C ASN A 166 4.12 6.26 -27.03
N THR A 167 3.18 6.37 -26.09
CA THR A 167 3.37 6.80 -24.72
C THR A 167 3.67 5.58 -23.88
N SER A 168 4.85 5.61 -23.29
CA SER A 168 5.25 4.66 -22.28
C SER A 168 5.72 5.42 -21.06
N ARG A 169 5.68 4.79 -19.89
CA ARG A 169 6.14 5.36 -18.64
C ARG A 169 6.97 4.35 -17.90
N ARG A 170 8.00 4.82 -17.22
CA ARG A 170 8.80 3.98 -16.33
C ARG A 170 8.17 3.93 -14.95
N VAL A 171 7.88 2.71 -14.49
CA VAL A 171 7.40 2.44 -13.13
C VAL A 171 8.46 1.68 -12.38
N TYR A 172 8.87 2.21 -11.23
CA TYR A 172 9.78 1.54 -10.32
C TYR A 172 8.98 0.72 -9.33
N HIS A 173 9.45 -0.48 -9.08
CA HIS A 173 8.88 -1.36 -8.08
C HIS A 173 9.98 -1.74 -7.11
N VAL A 174 9.72 -1.45 -5.85
CA VAL A 174 10.64 -1.70 -4.76
C VAL A 174 9.99 -2.74 -3.87
N GLN A 175 10.60 -3.92 -3.81
CA GLN A 175 10.15 -5.02 -2.98
C GLN A 175 11.03 -5.10 -1.74
N LEU A 176 10.43 -4.95 -0.56
CA LEU A 176 11.12 -5.21 0.70
C LEU A 176 10.90 -6.66 1.12
N ASN A 177 11.99 -7.43 1.14
CA ASN A 177 11.94 -8.89 1.37
C ASN A 177 12.14 -9.27 2.84
N THR A 178 12.62 -8.34 3.66
CA THR A 178 13.08 -8.62 5.02
C THR A 178 12.09 -8.20 6.11
N TRP A 179 10.91 -7.66 5.77
CA TRP A 179 9.88 -7.39 6.77
C TRP A 179 9.17 -8.71 7.14
N PRO A 180 9.27 -9.19 8.40
CA PRO A 180 8.62 -10.43 8.83
C PRO A 180 7.09 -10.34 8.87
N ASP A 181 6.41 -11.46 8.60
CA ASP A 181 4.95 -11.64 8.40
C ASP A 181 4.10 -11.19 9.61
N HIS A 182 4.57 -11.46 10.82
CA HIS A 182 3.91 -11.03 12.06
C HIS A 182 4.79 -10.12 12.93
N GLY A 183 5.91 -9.65 12.38
CA GLY A 183 6.86 -8.87 13.14
C GLY A 183 6.81 -7.40 12.81
N VAL A 184 7.35 -6.63 13.73
CA VAL A 184 7.75 -5.25 13.49
C VAL A 184 9.10 -5.26 12.77
N LEU A 185 9.38 -4.23 11.97
CA LEU A 185 10.76 -3.97 11.59
C LEU A 185 11.51 -3.55 12.85
N GLN A 186 12.32 -4.45 13.40
CA GLN A 186 13.14 -4.14 14.59
C GLN A 186 14.37 -3.30 14.23
N ASP A 187 14.75 -3.28 12.95
CA ASP A 187 15.90 -2.55 12.48
C ASP A 187 15.49 -1.33 11.65
N PHE A 188 15.51 -0.16 12.29
CA PHE A 188 15.29 1.14 11.66
C PHE A 188 16.34 1.46 10.58
N ALA A 189 17.48 0.77 10.55
CA ALA A 189 18.47 0.90 9.49
C ALA A 189 17.93 0.45 8.12
N VAL A 190 16.80 -0.27 8.07
CA VAL A 190 16.14 -0.66 6.82
C VAL A 190 15.16 0.41 6.33
N ILE A 191 14.42 1.06 7.25
CA ILE A 191 13.33 1.98 6.91
C ILE A 191 13.86 3.25 6.26
N LYS A 192 14.90 3.88 6.84
CA LYS A 192 15.44 5.15 6.33
C LYS A 192 15.99 5.01 4.89
N PRO A 193 16.85 4.03 4.56
CA PRO A 193 17.29 3.82 3.19
C PRO A 193 16.13 3.53 2.23
N MET A 194 15.12 2.79 2.69
CA MET A 194 13.93 2.50 1.89
C MET A 194 13.14 3.77 1.56
N LEU A 195 12.91 4.63 2.54
CA LEU A 195 12.27 5.93 2.33
C LEU A 195 13.08 6.81 1.39
N CYS A 196 14.41 6.89 1.58
CA CYS A 196 15.31 7.61 0.68
C CYS A 196 15.21 7.08 -0.76
N LEU A 197 15.18 5.76 -0.95
CA LEU A 197 15.04 5.14 -2.27
C LEU A 197 13.68 5.46 -2.90
N VAL A 198 12.58 5.23 -2.18
CA VAL A 198 11.21 5.49 -2.65
C VAL A 198 11.03 6.97 -3.02
N HIS A 199 11.43 7.89 -2.14
CA HIS A 199 11.33 9.34 -2.42
C HIS A 199 12.23 9.76 -3.56
N GLY A 200 13.46 9.22 -3.62
CA GLY A 200 14.40 9.50 -4.70
C GLY A 200 13.85 9.09 -6.06
N LEU A 201 13.31 7.87 -6.15
CA LEU A 201 12.67 7.36 -7.37
C LEU A 201 11.41 8.14 -7.75
N ASN A 202 10.55 8.48 -6.77
CA ASN A 202 9.31 9.21 -7.04
C ASN A 202 9.55 10.68 -7.48
N SER A 203 10.72 11.22 -7.13
CA SER A 203 11.17 12.57 -7.52
C SER A 203 11.87 12.61 -8.88
N LEU A 204 12.14 11.47 -9.51
CA LEU A 204 12.77 11.45 -10.82
C LEU A 204 11.86 12.09 -11.88
N PRO A 205 12.42 12.92 -12.78
CA PRO A 205 11.65 13.46 -13.90
C PRO A 205 11.18 12.30 -14.79
N ASP A 206 9.91 12.36 -15.21
CA ASP A 206 9.41 11.40 -16.20
C ASP A 206 9.99 11.80 -17.56
N ARG A 207 11.10 11.15 -17.94
CA ARG A 207 11.77 11.42 -19.23
C ARG A 207 10.96 10.94 -20.43
N THR A 208 9.84 10.25 -20.18
CA THR A 208 8.96 9.67 -21.20
C THR A 208 7.59 10.33 -21.26
N ALA A 209 7.24 11.19 -20.28
CA ALA A 209 6.04 12.00 -20.33
C ALA A 209 6.14 13.05 -21.45
N THR A 210 5.13 13.06 -22.31
CA THR A 210 4.93 14.18 -23.25
C THR A 210 4.11 15.27 -22.53
N GLU A 211 4.33 16.54 -22.88
CA GLU A 211 3.67 17.72 -22.29
C GLU A 211 2.12 17.65 -22.32
N ALA A 212 1.55 16.72 -23.09
CA ALA A 212 0.12 16.42 -23.15
C ALA A 212 -0.45 15.75 -21.88
N ASP A 213 0.40 15.18 -21.02
CA ASP A 213 0.00 14.55 -19.75
C ASP A 213 -0.19 15.59 -18.64
N GLY A 214 -0.95 16.67 -18.90
CA GLY A 214 -1.24 17.76 -17.96
C GLY A 214 -1.85 17.29 -16.64
N VAL A 215 -1.02 16.83 -15.71
CA VAL A 215 -1.44 16.38 -14.39
C VAL A 215 -0.94 17.38 -13.37
N ALA A 216 -1.79 18.37 -13.08
CA ALA A 216 -1.66 19.30 -11.95
C ALA A 216 -1.86 18.61 -10.57
N GLY A 217 -1.63 17.29 -10.49
CA GLY A 217 -1.82 16.45 -9.31
C GLY A 217 -0.52 15.74 -8.90
N GLY A 218 -0.43 15.38 -7.62
CA GLY A 218 0.73 14.66 -7.07
C GLY A 218 0.95 13.29 -7.74
N ARG A 219 2.12 12.70 -7.49
CA ARG A 219 2.48 11.33 -7.91
C ARG A 219 2.37 10.40 -6.71
N PRO A 220 1.20 9.75 -6.48
CA PRO A 220 1.03 8.87 -5.35
C PRO A 220 2.00 7.69 -5.42
N VAL A 221 2.55 7.31 -4.27
CA VAL A 221 3.26 6.04 -4.13
C VAL A 221 2.23 4.95 -3.84
N VAL A 222 2.17 3.92 -4.67
CA VAL A 222 1.35 2.74 -4.38
C VAL A 222 2.07 1.92 -3.32
N VAL A 223 1.39 1.62 -2.21
CA VAL A 223 1.93 0.78 -1.13
C VAL A 223 1.00 -0.40 -0.91
N HIS A 224 1.53 -1.62 -1.08
CA HIS A 224 0.76 -2.83 -0.80
C HIS A 224 1.56 -3.88 -0.04
N CYS A 225 0.82 -4.75 0.63
CA CYS A 225 1.36 -5.92 1.32
C CYS A 225 0.32 -7.05 1.29
N ARG A 226 0.70 -8.22 1.81
CA ARG A 226 -0.21 -9.32 2.11
C ARG A 226 0.30 -10.10 3.33
N TYR A 227 -0.57 -10.87 4.00
CA TYR A 227 -0.23 -11.87 5.03
C TYR A 227 -0.97 -13.21 4.79
N PRO A 228 -0.43 -14.36 5.28
CA PRO A 228 -1.03 -15.67 5.17
C PRO A 228 -2.47 -15.76 5.68
N LEU A 229 -3.19 -16.68 5.07
CA LEU A 229 -4.37 -17.26 5.70
C LEU A 229 -3.94 -18.07 6.95
N PRO A 230 -4.79 -18.15 7.98
CA PRO A 230 -4.57 -19.02 9.11
C PRO A 230 -4.85 -20.47 8.69
N THR A 231 -3.81 -21.19 8.26
CA THR A 231 -3.81 -22.65 8.31
C THR A 231 -2.78 -23.10 9.34
N CYS A 232 -2.94 -22.63 10.57
CA CYS A 232 -2.37 -23.30 11.74
C CYS A 232 -3.55 -23.68 12.64
N PRO A 233 -3.87 -24.98 12.80
CA PRO A 233 -4.90 -25.42 13.74
C PRO A 233 -4.32 -25.32 15.15
N THR A 234 -4.42 -24.16 15.79
CA THR A 234 -4.24 -24.08 17.24
C THR A 234 -5.57 -24.37 17.92
N LEU A 235 -5.58 -25.46 18.68
CA LEU A 235 -6.62 -25.76 19.66
C LEU A 235 -6.88 -24.52 20.52
N HIS A 236 -8.16 -24.26 20.84
CA HIS A 236 -8.69 -23.21 21.71
C HIS A 236 -9.09 -21.88 21.03
N GLY A 237 -10.14 -21.94 20.22
CA GLY A 237 -11.37 -21.17 20.45
C GLY A 237 -11.29 -19.66 20.69
N SER A 238 -10.27 -18.98 20.15
CA SER A 238 -10.10 -17.53 20.29
C SER A 238 -9.89 -16.93 18.90
N TYR A 239 -10.88 -16.18 18.41
CA TYR A 239 -10.84 -15.48 17.12
C TYR A 239 -9.68 -14.47 17.11
N LEU A 240 -8.52 -14.85 16.55
CA LEU A 240 -7.43 -13.94 16.22
C LEU A 240 -7.32 -13.84 14.69
N HIS A 241 -8.25 -13.08 14.08
CA HIS A 241 -8.18 -12.64 12.68
C HIS A 241 -7.07 -11.59 12.55
N LEU A 242 -5.83 -12.01 12.27
CA LEU A 242 -4.73 -11.11 11.90
C LEU A 242 -4.55 -11.15 10.37
N VAL A 243 -5.34 -10.35 9.67
CA VAL A 243 -5.44 -10.33 8.20
C VAL A 243 -4.58 -9.18 7.61
N SER A 244 -3.33 -9.37 7.21
CA SER A 244 -2.64 -8.30 6.45
C SER A 244 -3.08 -8.28 4.99
N ALA A 245 -3.72 -7.19 4.62
CA ALA A 245 -4.37 -6.94 3.35
C ALA A 245 -4.03 -5.53 2.81
N GLY A 246 -2.74 -5.19 2.80
CA GLY A 246 -2.30 -3.84 2.46
C GLY A 246 -2.62 -2.79 3.52
N ILE A 247 -2.69 -3.19 4.79
CA ILE A 247 -3.12 -2.31 5.90
C ILE A 247 -2.20 -2.39 7.13
N GLY A 248 -1.56 -3.54 7.41
CA GLY A 248 -0.58 -3.67 8.49
C GLY A 248 0.74 -2.98 8.21
N ARG A 249 1.65 -3.67 7.52
CA ARG A 249 2.98 -3.13 7.12
C ARG A 249 2.85 -1.84 6.31
N SER A 250 1.89 -1.81 5.38
CA SER A 250 1.59 -0.61 4.58
C SER A 250 1.22 0.58 5.45
N GLY A 251 0.34 0.39 6.44
CA GLY A 251 -0.05 1.44 7.36
C GLY A 251 1.09 1.93 8.23
N THR A 252 1.91 1.01 8.77
CA THR A 252 3.10 1.37 9.56
C THR A 252 4.11 2.16 8.72
N PHE A 253 4.43 1.69 7.51
CA PHE A 253 5.37 2.40 6.63
C PHE A 253 4.87 3.81 6.30
N ILE A 254 3.60 3.94 5.92
CA ILE A 254 2.99 5.23 5.58
C ILE A 254 2.98 6.17 6.81
N ALA A 255 2.62 5.67 7.99
CA ALA A 255 2.63 6.47 9.22
C ALA A 255 4.04 6.99 9.55
N ILE A 256 5.06 6.12 9.48
CA ILE A 256 6.45 6.51 9.73
C ILE A 256 6.91 7.57 8.73
N ASP A 257 6.58 7.42 7.45
CA ASP A 257 6.93 8.43 6.44
C ASP A 257 6.24 9.79 6.70
N ILE A 258 4.96 9.78 7.07
CA ILE A 258 4.22 10.99 7.43
C ILE A 258 4.88 11.70 8.62
N ILE A 259 5.14 10.97 9.71
CA ILE A 259 5.76 11.50 10.93
C ILE A 259 7.12 12.10 10.60
N LEU A 260 7.97 11.37 9.87
CA LEU A 260 9.31 11.85 9.50
C LEU A 260 9.26 13.10 8.62
N ARG A 261 8.27 13.21 7.72
CA ARG A 261 8.09 14.42 6.89
C ARG A 261 7.59 15.60 7.72
N GLN A 262 6.66 15.39 8.65
CA GLN A 262 6.19 16.44 9.57
C GLN A 262 7.32 16.92 10.48
N LEU A 263 8.10 16.00 11.06
CA LEU A 263 9.27 16.33 11.86
C LEU A 263 10.31 17.17 11.09
N ARG A 264 10.60 16.80 9.84
CA ARG A 264 11.52 17.57 8.98
C ARG A 264 10.97 18.97 8.68
N ALA A 265 9.67 19.12 8.52
CA ALA A 265 9.04 20.42 8.28
C ALA A 265 9.08 21.34 9.51
N VAL A 266 9.09 20.76 10.72
CA VAL A 266 9.05 21.47 12.01
C VAL A 266 10.44 21.61 12.67
N SER A 267 11.50 21.11 12.03
CA SER A 267 12.88 21.11 12.58
C SER A 267 13.49 22.51 12.86
N THR A 268 12.74 23.59 12.69
CA THR A 268 13.13 24.98 12.95
C THR A 268 12.13 25.77 13.82
N THR A 269 11.15 25.12 14.44
CA THR A 269 9.96 25.79 15.02
C THR A 269 9.65 25.38 16.48
N SER A 270 8.72 26.10 17.12
CA SER A 270 8.39 26.05 18.56
C SER A 270 7.83 24.70 19.05
N ASP A 271 7.96 24.44 20.36
CA ASP A 271 7.56 23.19 21.04
C ASP A 271 6.12 22.72 20.72
N ASP A 272 5.16 23.63 20.57
CA ASP A 272 3.77 23.28 20.24
C ASP A 272 3.62 22.63 18.84
N GLN A 273 4.40 23.09 17.85
CA GLN A 273 4.36 22.51 16.50
C GLN A 273 5.06 21.14 16.46
N LEU A 274 6.04 20.93 17.33
CA LEU A 274 6.74 19.66 17.48
C LEU A 274 5.81 18.60 18.09
N HIS A 275 4.95 18.99 19.04
CA HIS A 275 3.93 18.12 19.60
C HIS A 275 2.91 17.67 18.54
N ASP A 276 2.42 18.59 17.71
CA ASP A 276 1.50 18.25 16.61
C ASP A 276 2.16 17.34 15.56
N ALA A 277 3.45 17.51 15.28
CA ALA A 277 4.21 16.66 14.36
C ALA A 277 4.46 15.24 14.89
N LEU A 278 4.33 15.04 16.21
CA LEU A 278 4.52 13.75 16.90
C LEU A 278 3.20 13.10 17.33
N ASP A 279 2.05 13.59 16.86
CA ASP A 279 0.74 12.99 17.15
C ASP A 279 0.52 11.67 16.38
N VAL A 280 1.23 10.63 16.80
CA VAL A 280 1.11 9.27 16.24
C VAL A 280 -0.34 8.79 16.29
N ARG A 281 -1.05 9.08 17.39
CA ARG A 281 -2.46 8.72 17.56
C ARG A 281 -3.34 9.35 16.49
N GLY A 282 -3.25 10.67 16.31
CA GLY A 282 -4.03 11.40 15.31
C GLY A 282 -3.69 10.99 13.88
N ILE A 283 -2.41 10.74 13.59
CA ILE A 283 -1.97 10.25 12.27
C ILE A 283 -2.54 8.87 11.98
N VAL A 284 -2.40 7.91 12.91
CA VAL A 284 -2.94 6.56 12.75
C VAL A 284 -4.46 6.58 12.66
N HIS A 285 -5.13 7.38 13.49
CA HIS A 285 -6.58 7.58 13.42
C HIS A 285 -7.01 8.10 12.04
N ARG A 286 -6.30 9.08 11.49
CA ARG A 286 -6.59 9.64 10.17
C ARG A 286 -6.42 8.60 9.07
N ILE A 287 -5.27 7.94 8.98
CA ILE A 287 -5.05 6.94 7.91
C ILE A 287 -6.01 5.75 8.04
N ARG A 288 -6.44 5.38 9.27
CA ARG A 288 -7.52 4.39 9.48
C ARG A 288 -8.88 4.87 9.01
N SER A 289 -9.16 6.16 9.13
CA SER A 289 -10.38 6.78 8.62
C SER A 289 -10.37 6.94 7.09
N GLU A 290 -9.20 6.84 6.47
CA GLU A 290 -9.02 6.86 5.01
C GLU A 290 -8.99 5.44 4.41
N ARG A 291 -8.45 4.44 5.13
CA ARG A 291 -8.54 3.01 4.80
C ARG A 291 -8.74 2.17 6.07
N PRO A 292 -9.79 1.34 6.14
CA PRO A 292 -10.04 0.52 7.33
C PRO A 292 -8.87 -0.38 7.70
N GLY A 293 -8.56 -0.50 8.99
CA GLY A 293 -7.58 -1.46 9.49
C GLY A 293 -6.10 -1.06 9.35
N MET A 294 -5.78 0.17 8.92
CA MET A 294 -4.39 0.65 8.83
C MET A 294 -3.67 0.58 10.19
N VAL A 295 -2.44 0.06 10.22
CA VAL A 295 -1.67 -0.29 11.43
C VAL A 295 -2.39 -1.36 12.26
N GLN A 296 -2.01 -2.62 12.09
CA GLN A 296 -2.89 -3.73 12.51
C GLN A 296 -2.68 -4.30 13.90
N THR A 297 -1.59 -3.97 14.58
CA THR A 297 -1.29 -4.53 15.90
C THR A 297 -0.71 -3.45 16.80
N ALA A 298 -0.82 -3.63 18.11
CA ALA A 298 -0.13 -2.77 19.07
C ALA A 298 1.39 -2.79 18.85
N ALA A 299 1.96 -3.91 18.35
CA ALA A 299 3.36 -3.97 17.97
C ALA A 299 3.68 -3.04 16.78
N HIS A 300 2.83 -3.03 15.74
CA HIS A 300 2.96 -2.10 14.61
C HIS A 300 2.83 -0.63 15.03
N LEU A 301 2.02 -0.32 16.06
CA LEU A 301 1.87 1.04 16.59
C LEU A 301 3.12 1.48 17.39
N ARG A 302 3.77 0.54 18.10
CA ARG A 302 5.00 0.80 18.85
C ARG A 302 6.25 1.02 17.97
N THR A 303 6.18 0.67 16.68
CA THR A 303 7.32 0.76 15.75
C THR A 303 7.46 2.18 15.24
#